data_AF-A0A1M6P2D3-F1
#
_entry.id   AF-A0A1M6P2D3-F1
#
_cell.length_a   1.000
_cell.length_b   1.000
_cell.length_c   1.000
_cell.angle_alpha   90.00
_cell.angle_beta   90.00
_cell.angle_gamma   90.00
#
_symmetry.space_group_name_H-M   'P 1'
#
loop_
_entity.id
_entity.type
_entity.pdbx_description
1 polymer ?
#
loop_
_entity_poly.entity_id
_entity_poly.type
_entity_poly.pdbx_seq_one_letter_code
_entity_poly.pdbx_strand_id
1 'polypeptide(L)'
;MGRPGASPEGTSRLARYGLVLILIGLVVGFSLARPSSFATVENYRAILNNQAVVVLLAPAATLPLIVGEFDLSVASVLGVAQALVTGLCALQGLPVGAAVALAVLIGGLLGLINGVVIVKLEINAFVTTLASGTVMGGLVVWYTGGAPVYEGVPAS
;
A
#
# COMPACT_ATOMS: atom_id res chain seq x y z
N MET A 1 1.66 -46.63 -12.61
CA MET A 1 1.20 -46.52 -11.20
C MET A 1 2.40 -46.13 -10.35
N GLY A 2 2.70 -44.82 -10.27
CA GLY A 2 3.88 -44.28 -9.60
C GLY A 2 3.54 -43.82 -8.18
N ARG A 3 4.35 -44.21 -7.21
CA ARG A 3 4.16 -43.91 -5.78
C ARG A 3 4.29 -42.38 -5.55
N PRO A 4 3.43 -41.73 -4.76
CA PRO A 4 3.67 -40.36 -4.32
C PRO A 4 4.96 -40.33 -3.50
N GLY A 5 5.97 -39.59 -3.99
CA GLY A 5 7.18 -39.31 -3.23
C GLY A 5 6.82 -38.51 -1.99
N ALA A 6 7.19 -39.02 -0.81
CA ALA A 6 7.08 -38.29 0.44
C ALA A 6 7.88 -36.98 0.33
N SER A 7 7.20 -35.84 0.30
CA SER A 7 7.86 -34.54 0.48
C SER A 7 8.47 -34.51 1.89
N PRO A 8 9.72 -34.07 2.08
CA PRO A 8 10.31 -33.96 3.41
C PRO A 8 9.48 -32.93 4.19
N GLU A 9 8.82 -33.35 5.27
CA GLU A 9 8.00 -32.46 6.11
C GLU A 9 8.80 -31.25 6.66
N GLY A 10 10.13 -31.34 6.69
CA GLY A 10 11.04 -30.24 7.05
C GLY A 10 11.14 -29.14 5.99
N THR A 11 11.04 -29.47 4.70
CA THR A 11 11.10 -28.49 3.61
C THR A 11 9.84 -27.63 3.56
N SER A 12 8.68 -28.18 3.92
CA SER A 12 7.40 -27.42 3.91
C SER A 12 7.32 -26.39 5.04
N ARG A 13 7.88 -26.69 6.23
CA ARG A 13 7.91 -25.75 7.36
C ARG A 13 8.91 -24.62 7.13
N LEU A 14 10.08 -24.93 6.58
CA LEU A 14 11.07 -23.92 6.22
C LEU A 14 10.57 -23.02 5.09
N ALA A 15 9.87 -23.57 4.09
CA ALA A 15 9.23 -22.77 3.04
C ALA A 15 8.10 -21.88 3.61
N ARG A 16 7.29 -22.39 4.56
CA ARG A 16 6.20 -21.64 5.17
C ARG A 16 6.67 -20.43 5.98
N TYR A 17 7.78 -20.56 6.71
CA TYR A 17 8.34 -19.48 7.52
C TYR A 17 9.55 -18.80 6.88
N GLY A 18 9.91 -19.17 5.66
CA GLY A 18 11.14 -18.72 4.99
C GLY A 18 11.23 -17.20 4.93
N LEU A 19 10.13 -16.51 4.60
CA LEU A 19 10.08 -15.05 4.56
C LEU A 19 10.34 -14.42 5.94
N VAL A 20 9.76 -14.97 7.00
CA VAL A 20 9.95 -14.48 8.38
C VAL A 20 11.39 -14.71 8.82
N LEU A 21 11.96 -15.88 8.50
CA LEU A 21 13.35 -16.21 8.82
C LEU A 21 14.33 -15.31 8.07
N ILE A 22 14.08 -15.02 6.79
CA ILE A 22 14.87 -14.08 6.00
C ILE A 22 14.77 -12.67 6.60
N LEU A 23 13.58 -12.21 6.97
CA LEU A 23 13.40 -10.91 7.62
C LEU A 23 14.20 -10.80 8.91
N ILE A 24 14.12 -11.80 9.80
CA ILE A 24 14.89 -11.84 11.04
C ILE A 24 16.39 -11.83 10.72
N GLY A 25 16.83 -12.64 9.76
CA GLY A 25 18.23 -12.70 9.32
C GLY A 25 18.74 -11.35 8.81
N LEU A 26 17.95 -10.63 8.01
CA LEU A 26 18.29 -9.29 7.52
C LEU A 26 18.35 -8.28 8.65
N VAL A 27 17.36 -8.27 9.56
CA VAL A 27 17.33 -7.35 10.69
C VAL A 27 18.55 -7.57 11.59
N VAL A 28 18.86 -8.81 11.96
CA VAL A 28 20.04 -9.14 12.78
C VAL A 28 21.32 -8.79 12.03
N GLY A 29 21.44 -9.22 10.77
CA GLY A 29 22.61 -8.98 9.93
C GLY A 29 22.96 -7.51 9.79
N PHE A 30 21.98 -6.66 9.45
CA PHE A 30 22.22 -5.22 9.34
C PHE A 30 22.40 -4.53 10.68
N SER A 31 21.76 -5.00 11.75
CA SER A 31 21.97 -4.46 13.10
C SER A 31 23.41 -4.68 13.57
N LEU A 32 24.00 -5.84 13.25
CA LEU A 32 25.40 -6.14 13.55
C LEU A 32 26.38 -5.43 12.61
N ALA A 33 26.07 -5.36 11.31
CA ALA A 33 26.95 -4.75 10.33
C ALA A 33 26.99 -3.22 10.42
N ARG A 34 25.89 -2.58 10.84
CA ARG A 34 25.71 -1.12 10.85
C ARG A 34 24.97 -0.65 12.13
N PRO A 35 25.52 -0.86 13.33
CA PRO A 35 24.82 -0.56 14.58
C PRO A 35 24.50 0.92 14.78
N SER A 36 25.38 1.82 14.32
CA SER A 36 25.21 3.28 14.46
C SER A 36 24.19 3.91 13.50
N SER A 37 23.77 3.19 12.46
CA SER A 37 22.78 3.70 11.49
C SER A 37 21.53 2.84 11.41
N PHE A 38 21.67 1.51 11.33
CA PHE A 38 20.54 0.58 11.21
C PHE A 38 19.88 0.27 12.56
N ALA A 39 20.66 -0.04 13.60
CA ALA A 39 20.16 -0.44 14.92
C ALA A 39 19.79 0.77 15.80
N THR A 40 19.16 1.78 15.20
CA THR A 40 18.75 3.02 15.88
C THR A 40 17.23 3.05 16.05
N VAL A 41 16.76 3.69 17.12
CA VAL A 41 15.31 3.82 17.40
C VAL A 41 14.62 4.60 16.27
N GLU A 42 15.28 5.61 15.74
CA GLU A 42 14.85 6.45 14.64
C GLU A 42 14.65 5.62 13.37
N ASN A 43 15.62 4.76 13.01
CA ASN A 43 15.51 3.90 11.84
C ASN A 43 14.38 2.86 12.01
N TYR A 44 14.26 2.22 13.17
CA TYR A 44 13.16 1.29 13.41
C TYR A 44 11.80 1.96 13.37
N ARG A 45 11.67 3.17 13.94
CA ARG A 45 10.43 3.97 13.85
C ARG A 45 10.11 4.33 12.41
N ALA A 46 11.11 4.76 11.61
CA ALA A 46 10.92 5.08 10.20
C ALA A 46 10.44 3.84 9.41
N ILE A 47 11.07 2.68 9.61
CA ILE A 47 10.67 1.42 8.98
C ILE A 47 9.23 1.06 9.38
N LEU A 48 8.92 1.05 10.67
CA LEU A 48 7.60 0.68 11.18
C LEU A 48 6.51 1.64 10.69
N ASN A 49 6.76 2.95 10.70
CA ASN A 49 5.81 3.94 10.18
C ASN A 49 5.56 3.74 8.67
N ASN A 50 6.60 3.42 7.90
CA ASN A 50 6.44 3.12 6.48
C ASN A 50 5.62 1.84 6.23
N GLN A 51 5.80 0.81 7.06
CA GLN A 51 5.06 -0.45 6.94
C GLN A 51 3.65 -0.39 7.53
N ALA A 52 3.37 0.52 8.48
CA ALA A 52 2.06 0.66 9.10
C ALA A 52 0.95 0.87 8.05
N VAL A 53 1.22 1.65 7.00
CA VAL A 53 0.28 1.89 5.89
C VAL A 53 -0.07 0.57 5.18
N VAL A 54 0.93 -0.23 4.80
CA VAL A 54 0.71 -1.52 4.11
C VAL A 54 -0.05 -2.50 5.01
N VAL A 55 0.30 -2.57 6.29
CA VAL A 55 -0.37 -3.44 7.26
C VAL A 55 -1.84 -3.04 7.47
N LEU A 56 -2.14 -1.74 7.48
CA LEU A 56 -3.52 -1.24 7.54
C LEU A 56 -4.32 -1.55 6.27
N LEU A 57 -3.69 -1.53 5.10
CA LEU A 57 -4.34 -1.86 3.83
C LEU A 57 -4.53 -3.37 3.60
N ALA A 58 -3.66 -4.21 4.17
CA ALA A 58 -3.76 -5.66 4.02
C ALA A 58 -5.16 -6.23 4.32
N PRO A 59 -5.81 -5.95 5.47
CA PRO A 59 -7.16 -6.44 5.74
C PRO A 59 -8.20 -5.87 4.77
N ALA A 60 -8.04 -4.62 4.30
CA ALA A 60 -8.93 -4.02 3.31
C ALA A 60 -8.86 -4.76 1.96
N ALA A 61 -7.65 -5.14 1.51
CA ALA A 61 -7.45 -5.96 0.31
C ALA A 61 -7.93 -7.41 0.48
N THR A 62 -8.07 -7.89 1.73
CA THR A 62 -8.49 -9.28 2.00
C THR A 62 -9.99 -9.48 1.75
N LEU A 63 -10.82 -8.47 2.01
CA LEU A 63 -12.28 -8.57 1.84
C LEU A 63 -12.70 -8.88 0.39
N PRO A 64 -12.20 -8.17 -0.65
CA PRO A 64 -12.45 -8.53 -2.04
C PRO A 64 -11.96 -9.94 -2.39
N LEU A 65 -10.77 -10.32 -1.90
CA LEU A 65 -10.21 -11.65 -2.16
C LEU A 65 -11.07 -12.78 -1.60
N ILE A 66 -11.70 -12.58 -0.43
CA ILE A 66 -12.60 -13.57 0.17
C ILE A 66 -13.82 -13.83 -0.72
N VAL A 67 -14.34 -12.82 -1.39
CA VAL A 67 -15.48 -12.95 -2.32
C VAL A 67 -15.05 -13.37 -3.74
N GLY A 68 -13.76 -13.66 -3.94
CA GLY A 68 -13.20 -14.11 -5.22
C GLY A 68 -12.87 -12.99 -6.20
N GLU A 69 -12.93 -11.73 -5.75
CA GLU A 69 -12.63 -10.56 -6.57
C GLU A 69 -11.21 -10.05 -6.32
N PHE A 70 -10.53 -9.66 -7.40
CA PHE A 70 -9.20 -9.04 -7.32
C PHE A 70 -9.34 -7.52 -7.47
N ASP A 71 -9.39 -6.82 -6.34
CA ASP A 71 -9.46 -5.35 -6.31
C ASP A 71 -8.08 -4.72 -6.13
N LEU A 72 -7.54 -4.14 -7.20
CA LEU A 72 -6.26 -3.43 -7.18
C LEU A 72 -6.40 -1.93 -6.87
N SER A 73 -7.63 -1.42 -6.73
CA SER A 73 -7.87 0.00 -6.54
C SER A 73 -7.40 0.50 -5.17
N VAL A 74 -7.28 -0.38 -4.16
CA VAL A 74 -6.77 -0.01 -2.83
C VAL A 74 -5.40 0.69 -2.88
N ALA A 75 -4.50 0.22 -3.75
CA ALA A 75 -3.19 0.83 -3.93
C ALA A 75 -3.27 2.17 -4.68
N SER A 76 -4.12 2.24 -5.70
CA SER A 76 -4.31 3.46 -6.51
C SER A 76 -4.98 4.58 -5.71
N VAL A 77 -6.00 4.24 -4.92
CA VAL A 77 -6.71 5.16 -4.01
C VAL A 77 -5.77 5.64 -2.91
N LEU A 78 -4.91 4.78 -2.36
CA LEU A 78 -3.86 5.22 -1.44
C LEU A 78 -2.95 6.27 -2.10
N GLY A 79 -2.47 6.01 -3.33
CA GLY A 79 -1.61 6.94 -4.05
C GLY A 79 -2.27 8.30 -4.26
N VAL A 80 -3.55 8.32 -4.63
CA VAL A 80 -4.36 9.55 -4.74
C VAL A 80 -4.49 10.25 -3.38
N ALA A 81 -4.80 9.51 -2.32
CA ALA A 81 -4.95 10.07 -0.98
C ALA A 81 -3.63 10.68 -0.47
N GLN A 82 -2.49 10.02 -0.69
CA GLN A 82 -1.17 10.54 -0.32
C GLN A 82 -0.82 11.80 -1.10
N ALA A 83 -1.06 11.82 -2.42
CA ALA A 83 -0.82 12.99 -3.25
C ALA A 83 -1.70 14.16 -2.81
N LEU A 84 -3.00 13.92 -2.57
CA LEU A 84 -3.94 14.92 -2.10
C LEU A 84 -3.55 15.48 -0.74
N VAL A 85 -3.35 14.64 0.28
CA VAL A 85 -3.01 15.12 1.63
C VAL A 85 -1.71 15.93 1.59
N THR A 86 -0.68 15.40 0.95
CA THR A 86 0.61 16.08 0.85
C THR A 86 0.50 17.39 0.08
N GLY A 87 -0.15 17.37 -1.10
CA GLY A 87 -0.32 18.57 -1.91
C GLY A 87 -1.19 19.62 -1.24
N LEU A 88 -2.36 19.24 -0.70
CA LEU A 88 -3.29 20.14 0.00
C LEU A 88 -2.62 20.87 1.16
N CYS A 89 -1.81 20.15 1.94
CA CYS A 89 -1.06 20.74 3.03
C CYS A 89 0.09 21.63 2.52
N ALA A 90 0.92 21.11 1.60
CA ALA A 90 2.16 21.77 1.18
C ALA A 90 1.97 22.93 0.19
N LEU A 91 1.08 22.76 -0.78
CA LEU A 91 0.89 23.67 -1.91
C LEU A 91 -0.26 24.64 -1.64
N GLN A 92 -1.34 24.18 -1.00
CA GLN A 92 -2.51 25.01 -0.69
C GLN A 92 -2.60 25.45 0.78
N GLY A 93 -1.71 24.99 1.66
CA GLY A 93 -1.67 25.40 3.07
C GLY A 93 -2.88 24.95 3.90
N LEU A 94 -3.61 23.92 3.45
CA LEU A 94 -4.77 23.42 4.20
C LEU A 94 -4.32 22.74 5.50
N PRO A 95 -5.09 22.88 6.59
CA PRO A 95 -4.86 22.09 7.79
C PRO A 95 -4.96 20.59 7.51
N VAL A 96 -4.10 19.79 8.15
CA VAL A 96 -4.01 18.33 7.95
C VAL A 96 -5.38 17.65 8.07
N GLY A 97 -6.18 18.03 9.07
CA GLY A 97 -7.52 17.44 9.26
C GLY A 97 -8.47 17.67 8.07
N ALA A 98 -8.43 18.86 7.45
CA ALA A 98 -9.24 19.17 6.28
C ALA A 98 -8.74 18.42 5.04
N ALA A 99 -7.42 18.34 4.86
CA ALA A 99 -6.80 17.58 3.76
C ALA A 99 -7.14 16.08 3.85
N VAL A 100 -7.08 15.49 5.04
CA VAL A 100 -7.47 14.09 5.30
C VAL A 100 -8.95 13.87 5.01
N ALA A 101 -9.84 14.75 5.49
CA ALA A 101 -11.28 14.64 5.22
C ALA A 101 -11.58 14.66 3.71
N LEU A 102 -10.93 15.56 2.96
CA LEU A 102 -11.11 15.64 1.51
C LEU A 102 -10.55 14.41 0.79
N ALA A 103 -9.40 13.90 1.22
CA ALA A 103 -8.82 12.67 0.66
C ALA A 103 -9.72 11.44 0.91
N VAL A 104 -10.33 11.33 2.09
CA VAL A 104 -11.31 10.25 2.39
C VAL A 104 -12.55 10.38 1.52
N LEU A 105 -13.10 11.58 1.36
CA LEU A 105 -14.26 11.81 0.50
C LEU A 105 -13.97 11.45 -0.96
N ILE A 106 -12.84 11.89 -1.49
CA ILE A 106 -12.43 11.57 -2.87
C ILE A 106 -12.16 10.07 -3.01
N GLY A 107 -11.46 9.45 -2.06
CA GLY A 107 -11.22 8.00 -2.08
C GLY A 107 -12.51 7.18 -2.06
N GLY A 108 -13.49 7.59 -1.24
CA GLY A 108 -14.82 6.99 -1.22
C GLY A 108 -15.57 7.14 -2.55
N LEU A 109 -15.47 8.31 -3.20
CA LEU A 109 -16.06 8.54 -4.52
C LEU A 109 -15.41 7.66 -5.59
N LEU A 110 -14.07 7.53 -5.58
CA LEU A 110 -13.36 6.66 -6.52
C LEU A 110 -13.72 5.19 -6.32
N GLY A 111 -13.84 4.74 -5.06
CA GLY A 111 -14.33 3.41 -4.73
C GLY A 111 -15.77 3.18 -5.20
N LEU A 112 -16.65 4.17 -5.03
CA LEU A 112 -18.02 4.12 -5.52
C LEU A 112 -18.08 4.02 -7.05
N ILE A 113 -17.27 4.81 -7.77
CA ILE A 113 -17.19 4.76 -9.23
C ILE A 113 -16.79 3.35 -9.69
N ASN A 114 -15.73 2.78 -9.11
CA ASN A 114 -15.30 1.42 -9.42
C ASN A 114 -16.39 0.41 -9.11
N GLY A 115 -17.04 0.50 -7.95
CA GLY A 115 -18.14 -0.37 -7.57
C GLY A 115 -19.33 -0.29 -8.52
N VAL A 116 -19.71 0.92 -8.97
CA VAL A 116 -20.79 1.12 -9.95
C VAL A 116 -20.42 0.49 -11.29
N VAL A 117 -19.20 0.70 -11.78
CA VAL A 117 -18.75 0.11 -13.05
C VAL A 117 -18.79 -1.42 -12.96
N ILE A 118 -18.32 -2.00 -11.87
CA ILE A 118 -18.32 -3.45 -11.68
C ILE A 118 -19.75 -4.00 -11.59
N VAL A 119 -20.61 -3.40 -10.77
CA VAL A 119 -21.96 -3.92 -10.48
C VAL A 119 -22.97 -3.60 -11.57
N LYS A 120 -22.91 -2.43 -12.21
CA LYS A 120 -23.91 -1.99 -13.21
C LYS A 120 -23.50 -2.26 -14.64
N LEU A 121 -22.21 -2.19 -14.95
CA LEU A 121 -21.70 -2.43 -16.30
C LEU A 121 -21.15 -3.86 -16.47
N GLU A 122 -21.16 -4.65 -15.39
CA GLU A 122 -20.73 -6.07 -15.39
C GLU A 122 -19.31 -6.26 -15.93
N ILE A 123 -18.45 -5.25 -15.74
CA ILE A 123 -17.04 -5.32 -16.11
C ILE A 123 -16.28 -5.97 -14.96
N ASN A 124 -15.38 -6.89 -15.30
CA ASN A 124 -14.52 -7.56 -14.32
C ASN A 124 -13.76 -6.56 -13.43
N ALA A 125 -13.69 -6.83 -12.12
CA ALA A 125 -13.05 -5.94 -11.14
C ALA A 125 -11.57 -5.72 -11.43
N PHE A 126 -10.83 -6.74 -11.86
CA PHE A 126 -9.41 -6.62 -12.19
C PHE A 126 -9.19 -5.62 -13.34
N VAL A 127 -9.99 -5.72 -14.41
CA VAL A 127 -9.90 -4.81 -15.57
C VAL A 127 -10.27 -3.39 -15.18
N THR A 128 -11.38 -3.23 -14.44
CA THR A 128 -11.85 -1.91 -13.97
C THR A 128 -10.83 -1.23 -13.06
N THR A 129 -10.23 -1.99 -12.14
CA THR A 129 -9.29 -1.45 -11.15
C THR A 129 -7.92 -1.15 -11.75
N LEU A 130 -7.45 -1.90 -12.75
CA LEU A 130 -6.26 -1.55 -13.53
C LEU A 130 -6.46 -0.29 -14.39
N ALA A 131 -7.60 -0.19 -15.08
CA ALA A 131 -7.91 0.96 -15.92
C ALA A 131 -8.06 2.24 -15.07
N SER A 132 -8.85 2.17 -14.00
CA SER A 132 -9.00 3.28 -13.06
C SER A 132 -7.68 3.61 -12.35
N GLY A 133 -6.88 2.62 -11.99
CA GLY A 133 -5.54 2.84 -11.42
C GLY A 133 -4.60 3.61 -12.35
N THR A 134 -4.66 3.34 -13.65
CA THR A 134 -3.90 4.10 -14.66
C THR A 134 -4.35 5.56 -14.74
N VAL A 135 -5.67 5.81 -14.73
CA VAL A 135 -6.24 7.16 -14.71
C VAL A 135 -5.84 7.90 -13.44
N MET A 136 -5.96 7.25 -12.28
CA MET A 136 -5.57 7.80 -10.98
C MET A 136 -4.08 8.14 -10.94
N GLY A 137 -3.21 7.27 -11.47
CA GLY A 137 -1.77 7.54 -11.58
C GLY A 137 -1.49 8.78 -12.43
N GLY A 138 -2.18 8.92 -13.57
CA GLY A 138 -2.09 10.13 -14.40
C GLY A 138 -2.55 11.39 -13.66
N LEU A 139 -3.65 11.32 -12.90
CA LEU A 139 -4.16 12.43 -12.10
C LEU A 139 -3.17 12.83 -10.99
N VAL A 140 -2.54 11.86 -10.34
CA VAL A 140 -1.49 12.12 -9.34
C VAL A 140 -0.32 12.86 -9.98
N VAL A 141 0.19 12.38 -11.11
CA VAL A 141 1.30 13.03 -11.84
C VAL A 141 0.92 14.44 -12.27
N TRP A 142 -0.28 14.63 -12.81
CA TRP A 142 -0.78 15.95 -13.19
C TRP A 142 -0.87 16.90 -11.98
N TYR A 143 -1.40 16.41 -10.86
CA TYR A 143 -1.57 17.20 -9.64
C TYR A 143 -0.24 17.59 -9.00
N THR A 144 0.74 16.68 -8.96
CA THR A 144 2.05 16.95 -8.35
C THR A 144 3.05 17.58 -9.33
N GLY A 145 2.66 17.81 -10.58
CA GLY A 145 3.57 18.28 -11.63
C GLY A 145 4.68 17.27 -11.97
N GLY A 146 4.48 15.99 -11.66
CA GLY A 146 5.46 14.92 -11.86
C GLY A 146 6.64 14.93 -10.88
N ALA A 147 6.64 15.82 -9.89
CA ALA A 147 7.66 15.88 -8.86
C ALA A 147 7.13 15.36 -7.52
N PRO A 148 7.98 14.75 -6.67
CA PRO A 148 7.59 14.46 -5.30
C PRO A 148 7.47 15.74 -4.48
N VAL A 149 6.46 15.82 -3.63
CA VAL A 149 6.22 16.99 -2.76
C VAL A 149 6.84 16.72 -1.38
N TYR A 150 7.93 17.42 -1.05
CA TYR A 150 8.62 17.29 0.24
C TYR A 150 8.69 18.60 1.05
N GLU A 151 8.52 19.74 0.40
CA GLU A 151 8.56 21.06 1.05
C GLU A 151 7.16 21.50 1.45
N GLY A 152 7.02 22.18 2.60
CA GLY A 152 5.75 22.75 3.06
C GLY A 152 4.80 21.78 3.78
N VAL A 153 5.17 20.50 3.93
CA VAL A 153 4.37 19.52 4.69
C VAL A 153 4.50 19.80 6.20
N PRO A 154 3.40 20.04 6.94
CA PRO A 154 3.44 20.28 8.38
C PRO A 154 4.05 19.08 9.14
N ALA A 155 4.89 19.34 10.14
CA ALA A 155 5.49 18.30 10.98
C ALA A 155 4.47 17.59 11.89
N SER A 156 3.33 18.24 12.15
CA SER A 156 2.14 17.77 12.87
C SER A 156 1.17 18.93 12.98
#